data_AF-X1E0K4-F1
#
_entry.id   AF-X1E0K4-F1
#
_cell.length_a   1.000
_cell.length_b   1.000
_cell.length_c   1.000
_cell.angle_alpha   90.00
_cell.angle_beta   90.00
_cell.angle_gamma   90.00
#
_symmetry.space_group_name_H-M   'P 1'
#
loop_
_entity.id
_entity.type
_entity.pdbx_description
1 polymer ?
#
loop_
_entity_poly.entity_id
_entity_poly.type
_entity_poly.pdbx_seq_one_letter_code
_entity_poly.pdbx_strand_id
1 'polypeptide(L)'
;MYKGIEIISKMLESAHTDAAVFPPTTLYKEGWMLRILLSLQSEGKRGLPFNLLPGARWFSEGMIGSPFLQRIRGDSLAEGWTHLDGAIGHFDIRDGTKAGLVLRPDSKQFVAIEAKMFSTLSKGTTHAPNYDQAARIVACIAWAIKQANRTAEDFESLGFYVFAPGDQINRGVFSS
;
A
#
# COMPACT_ATOMS: atom_id res chain seq x y z
N MET A 1 24.31 -16.66 -9.87
CA MET A 1 23.79 -15.41 -9.30
C MET A 1 23.63 -14.41 -10.45
N TYR A 2 22.50 -13.71 -10.56
CA TYR A 2 22.23 -12.84 -11.71
C TYR A 2 23.15 -11.60 -11.67
N LYS A 3 24.02 -11.42 -12.68
CA LYS A 3 24.90 -10.23 -12.80
C LYS A 3 24.18 -8.90 -12.61
N GLY A 4 22.89 -8.84 -12.96
CA GLY A 4 22.05 -7.65 -12.75
C GLY A 4 21.89 -7.24 -11.29
N ILE A 5 21.77 -8.19 -10.36
CA ILE A 5 21.61 -7.88 -8.92
C ILE A 5 22.88 -7.23 -8.38
N GLU A 6 24.05 -7.78 -8.72
CA GLU A 6 25.34 -7.21 -8.29
C GLU A 6 25.55 -5.79 -8.83
N ILE A 7 25.14 -5.52 -10.07
CA ILE A 7 25.20 -4.18 -10.67
C ILE A 7 24.28 -3.23 -9.92
N ILE A 8 23.04 -3.64 -9.64
CA ILE A 8 22.06 -2.81 -8.91
C ILE A 8 22.57 -2.51 -7.49
N SER A 9 23.06 -3.52 -6.74
CA SER A 9 23.59 -3.32 -5.40
C SER A 9 24.72 -2.28 -5.38
N LYS A 10 25.67 -2.35 -6.33
CA LYS A 10 26.74 -1.36 -6.45
C LYS A 10 26.21 0.04 -6.73
N MET A 11 25.20 0.17 -7.61
CA MET A 11 24.56 1.47 -7.87
C MET A 11 23.91 2.03 -6.61
N LEU A 12 23.22 1.19 -5.82
CA LEU A 12 22.60 1.59 -4.54
C LEU A 12 23.64 2.03 -3.49
N GLU A 13 24.72 1.27 -3.33
CA GLU A 13 25.82 1.60 -2.42
C GLU A 13 26.51 2.93 -2.79
N SER A 14 26.61 3.24 -4.08
CA SER A 14 27.21 4.49 -4.57
C SER A 14 26.31 5.72 -4.43
N ALA A 15 25.02 5.56 -4.13
CA ALA A 15 24.01 6.62 -4.21
C ALA A 15 24.26 7.84 -3.29
N HIS A 16 25.21 7.73 -2.37
CA HIS A 16 25.61 8.77 -1.41
C HIS A 16 27.05 9.25 -1.56
N THR A 17 27.67 8.90 -2.68
CA THR A 17 29.05 9.21 -2.97
C THR A 17 29.13 10.05 -4.24
N ASP A 18 30.31 10.61 -4.52
CA ASP A 18 30.56 11.34 -5.77
C ASP A 18 30.48 10.43 -7.03
N ALA A 19 30.45 9.11 -6.85
CA ALA A 19 30.28 8.13 -7.92
C ALA A 19 28.80 7.81 -8.23
N ALA A 20 27.84 8.48 -7.58
CA ALA A 20 26.41 8.23 -7.78
C ALA A 20 25.99 8.44 -9.25
N VAL A 21 25.27 7.47 -9.82
CA VAL A 21 24.76 7.54 -11.20
C VAL A 21 23.27 7.90 -11.28
N PHE A 22 22.64 8.17 -10.13
CA PHE A 22 21.28 8.68 -10.03
C PHE A 22 21.12 9.52 -8.75
N PRO A 23 20.14 10.44 -8.67
CA PRO A 23 19.91 11.24 -7.48
C PRO A 23 19.46 10.39 -6.28
N PRO A 24 20.05 10.55 -5.07
CA PRO A 24 19.66 9.75 -3.91
C PRO A 24 18.17 9.82 -3.56
N THR A 25 17.49 10.94 -3.88
CA THR A 25 16.04 11.09 -3.72
C THR A 25 15.20 10.03 -4.44
N THR A 26 15.78 9.33 -5.44
CA THR A 26 15.16 8.16 -6.08
C THR A 26 14.97 6.99 -5.10
N LEU A 27 15.86 6.86 -4.11
CA LEU A 27 15.78 5.88 -3.02
C LEU A 27 15.06 6.43 -1.80
N TYR A 28 15.29 7.68 -1.43
CA TYR A 28 14.62 8.31 -0.28
C TYR A 28 13.26 8.88 -0.66
N LYS A 29 12.43 8.05 -1.30
CA LYS A 29 11.03 8.36 -1.65
C LYS A 29 10.05 7.43 -0.92
N GLU A 30 8.77 7.80 -0.92
CA GLU A 30 7.69 7.20 -0.13
C GLU A 30 7.70 5.67 -0.20
N GLY A 31 7.62 5.11 -1.41
CA GLY A 31 7.56 3.67 -1.59
C GLY A 31 8.79 2.91 -1.10
N TRP A 32 10.00 3.47 -1.22
CA TRP A 32 11.22 2.80 -0.74
C TRP A 32 11.35 2.86 0.78
N MET A 33 11.03 4.01 1.37
CA MET A 33 11.00 4.15 2.83
C MET A 33 9.97 3.21 3.45
N LEU A 34 8.78 3.10 2.83
CA LEU A 34 7.77 2.12 3.25
C LEU A 34 8.28 0.69 3.14
N ARG A 35 8.91 0.29 2.02
CA ARG A 35 9.49 -1.05 1.85
C ARG A 35 10.50 -1.39 2.95
N ILE A 36 11.32 -0.43 3.38
CA ILE A 36 12.26 -0.63 4.49
C ILE A 36 11.49 -0.94 5.78
N LEU A 37 10.47 -0.15 6.14
CA LEU A 37 9.66 -0.40 7.35
C LEU A 37 8.95 -1.77 7.31
N LEU A 38 8.39 -2.14 6.15
CA LEU A 38 7.74 -3.44 5.94
C LEU A 38 8.75 -4.60 6.06
N SER A 39 9.95 -4.46 5.48
CA SER A 39 11.02 -5.46 5.58
C SER A 39 11.48 -5.64 7.02
N LEU A 40 11.77 -4.54 7.73
CA LEU A 40 12.17 -4.56 9.14
C LEU A 40 11.12 -5.27 9.99
N GLN A 41 9.83 -4.96 9.80
CA GLN A 41 8.75 -5.61 10.52
C GLN A 41 8.68 -7.12 10.20
N SER A 42 8.87 -7.53 8.95
CA SER A 42 8.88 -8.95 8.58
C SER A 42 10.07 -9.73 9.14
N GLU A 43 11.16 -9.03 9.49
CA GLU A 43 12.33 -9.58 10.19
C GLU A 43 12.18 -9.55 11.73
N GLY A 44 11.00 -9.15 12.25
CA GLY A 44 10.74 -9.07 13.69
C GLY A 44 11.30 -7.81 14.37
N LYS A 45 11.83 -6.85 13.60
CA LYS A 45 12.21 -5.53 14.12
C LYS A 45 10.98 -4.63 14.13
N ARG A 46 10.68 -4.01 15.27
CA ARG A 46 9.45 -3.22 15.43
C ARG A 46 9.50 -1.94 14.59
N GLY A 47 8.88 -1.98 13.41
CA GLY A 47 8.80 -0.85 12.46
C GLY A 47 7.38 -0.30 12.27
N LEU A 48 6.35 -1.06 12.69
CA LEU A 48 4.94 -0.70 12.54
C LEU A 48 4.22 -0.70 13.91
N PRO A 49 3.08 0.00 14.03
CA PRO A 49 2.30 0.04 15.28
C PRO A 49 1.53 -1.26 15.57
N PHE A 50 1.65 -2.28 14.71
CA PHE A 50 0.99 -3.57 14.82
C PHE A 50 1.93 -4.69 14.35
N ASN A 51 1.61 -5.93 14.71
CA ASN A 51 2.38 -7.11 14.31
C ASN A 51 1.77 -7.80 13.09
N LEU A 52 2.60 -8.53 12.34
CA LEU A 52 2.13 -9.47 11.33
C LEU A 52 1.62 -10.72 12.04
N LEU A 53 0.40 -11.15 11.69
CA LEU A 53 -0.12 -12.44 12.18
C LEU A 53 0.60 -13.62 11.50
N PRO A 54 0.62 -14.81 12.11
CA PRO A 54 1.21 -15.99 11.50
C PRO A 54 0.65 -16.26 10.09
N GLY A 55 1.52 -16.41 9.10
CA GLY A 55 1.14 -16.63 7.71
C GLY A 55 0.80 -15.35 6.92
N ALA A 56 0.77 -14.18 7.57
CA ALA A 56 0.66 -12.91 6.88
C ALA A 56 1.95 -12.57 6.14
N ARG A 57 1.81 -11.85 5.03
CA ARG A 57 2.91 -11.31 4.23
C ARG A 57 2.66 -9.83 3.94
N TRP A 58 3.69 -9.15 3.43
CA TRP A 58 3.55 -7.79 2.93
C TRP A 58 3.75 -7.74 1.41
N PHE A 59 3.20 -6.70 0.79
CA PHE A 59 3.40 -6.39 -0.62
C PHE A 59 3.31 -4.88 -0.83
N SER A 60 4.28 -4.28 -1.52
CA SER A 60 4.27 -2.86 -1.88
C SER A 60 3.63 -2.65 -3.25
N GLU A 61 2.99 -1.51 -3.48
CA GLU A 61 2.40 -1.12 -4.78
C GLU A 61 1.31 -2.12 -5.25
N GLY A 62 0.54 -2.65 -4.30
CA GLY A 62 -0.55 -3.57 -4.58
C GLY A 62 -1.77 -2.85 -5.15
N MET A 63 -2.65 -3.60 -5.81
CA MET A 63 -3.94 -3.10 -6.29
C MET A 63 -5.07 -3.92 -5.68
N ILE A 64 -6.06 -3.28 -5.06
CA ILE A 64 -7.26 -3.96 -4.56
C ILE A 64 -8.46 -3.68 -5.47
N GLY A 65 -9.38 -4.65 -5.49
CA GLY A 65 -10.64 -4.51 -6.20
C GLY A 65 -11.43 -3.30 -5.69
N SER A 66 -12.19 -2.68 -6.57
CA SER A 66 -12.98 -1.48 -6.28
C SER A 66 -14.47 -1.74 -6.55
N PRO A 67 -15.39 -1.24 -5.70
CA PRO A 67 -16.83 -1.29 -5.97
C PRO A 67 -17.25 -0.33 -7.10
N PHE A 68 -16.33 0.55 -7.52
CA PHE A 68 -16.48 1.57 -8.55
C PHE A 68 -15.99 1.11 -9.93
N LEU A 69 -15.61 -0.16 -10.08
CA LEU A 69 -15.26 -0.72 -11.39
C LEU A 69 -16.44 -0.61 -12.36
N GLN A 70 -16.12 -0.45 -13.63
CA GLN A 70 -17.09 -0.37 -14.72
C GLN A 70 -18.08 -1.54 -14.68
N ARG A 71 -19.38 -1.21 -14.59
CA ARG A 71 -20.47 -2.21 -14.57
C ARG A 71 -21.12 -2.39 -15.95
N ILE A 72 -21.16 -1.31 -16.72
CA ILE A 72 -21.69 -1.26 -18.09
C ILE A 72 -20.66 -0.62 -19.01
N ARG A 73 -20.64 -1.04 -20.28
CA ARG A 73 -19.72 -0.45 -21.26
C ARG A 73 -20.00 1.06 -21.40
N GLY A 74 -18.95 1.86 -21.24
CA GLY A 74 -19.05 3.32 -21.33
C GLY A 74 -19.49 4.03 -20.05
N ASP A 75 -19.56 3.33 -18.92
CA ASP A 75 -19.80 3.93 -17.61
C ASP A 75 -18.80 5.06 -17.31
N SER A 76 -19.27 6.30 -17.37
CA SER A 76 -18.45 7.50 -17.20
C SER A 76 -18.09 7.79 -15.74
N LEU A 77 -18.75 7.12 -14.79
CA LEU A 77 -18.48 7.24 -13.37
C LEU A 77 -17.57 6.10 -12.86
N ALA A 78 -17.24 5.15 -13.73
CA ALA A 78 -16.37 4.05 -13.39
C ALA A 78 -14.97 4.55 -13.04
N GLU A 79 -14.43 4.00 -11.96
CA GLU A 79 -13.05 4.17 -11.57
C GLU A 79 -12.30 2.84 -11.67
N GLY A 80 -10.98 2.92 -11.83
CA GLY A 80 -10.13 1.73 -11.86
C GLY A 80 -9.99 1.05 -10.51
N TRP A 81 -9.10 0.07 -10.49
CA TRP A 81 -8.62 -0.54 -9.25
C TRP A 81 -7.96 0.51 -8.36
N THR A 82 -7.97 0.25 -7.05
CA THR A 82 -7.35 1.15 -6.09
C THR A 82 -5.93 0.69 -5.81
N HIS A 83 -4.97 1.58 -6.08
CA HIS A 83 -3.56 1.37 -5.75
C HIS A 83 -3.34 1.61 -4.25
N LEU A 84 -2.50 0.77 -3.65
CA LEU A 84 -2.02 0.88 -2.27
C LEU A 84 -0.50 0.96 -2.31
N ASP A 85 0.09 1.88 -1.54
CA ASP A 85 1.55 1.93 -1.39
C ASP A 85 2.07 0.66 -0.71
N GLY A 86 1.29 0.11 0.23
CA GLY A 86 1.56 -1.17 0.85
C GLY A 86 0.31 -1.92 1.31
N ALA A 87 0.45 -3.23 1.45
CA ALA A 87 -0.54 -4.11 2.06
C ALA A 87 0.15 -5.13 2.95
N ILE A 88 -0.46 -5.46 4.08
CA ILE A 88 -0.05 -6.53 4.99
C ILE A 88 -1.26 -7.43 5.26
N GLY A 89 -1.07 -8.74 5.28
CA GLY A 89 -2.13 -9.67 5.64
C GLY A 89 -2.05 -11.02 4.94
N HIS A 90 -3.16 -11.74 4.97
CA HIS A 90 -3.31 -13.01 4.24
C HIS A 90 -4.04 -12.75 2.94
N PHE A 91 -3.26 -12.68 1.87
CA PHE A 91 -3.74 -12.43 0.53
C PHE A 91 -2.82 -13.13 -0.48
N ASP A 92 -3.36 -13.33 -1.67
CA ASP A 92 -2.62 -13.82 -2.83
C ASP A 92 -2.60 -12.76 -3.92
N ILE A 93 -1.68 -12.93 -4.88
CA ILE A 93 -1.70 -12.15 -6.11
C ILE A 93 -2.65 -12.84 -7.08
N ARG A 94 -3.65 -12.10 -7.57
CA ARG A 94 -4.64 -12.58 -8.54
C ARG A 94 -3.93 -13.11 -9.78
N ASP A 95 -4.33 -14.30 -10.20
CA ASP A 95 -3.88 -14.92 -11.43
C ASP A 95 -4.01 -13.97 -12.63
N GLY A 96 -2.97 -13.96 -13.47
CA GLY A 96 -2.88 -13.08 -14.63
C GLY A 96 -2.56 -11.61 -14.31
N THR A 97 -2.35 -11.25 -13.03
CA THR A 97 -1.91 -9.90 -12.64
C THR A 97 -0.56 -9.94 -11.95
N LYS A 98 0.16 -8.81 -11.94
CA LYS A 98 1.43 -8.67 -11.22
C LYS A 98 1.28 -8.14 -9.80
N ALA A 99 0.16 -7.48 -9.50
CA ALA A 99 -0.03 -6.75 -8.25
C ALA A 99 -1.49 -6.72 -7.77
N GLY A 100 -2.42 -7.39 -8.45
CA GLY A 100 -3.81 -7.46 -7.99
C GLY A 100 -3.91 -8.33 -6.74
N LEU A 101 -4.38 -7.80 -5.63
CA LEU A 101 -4.50 -8.52 -4.37
C LEU A 101 -5.89 -9.16 -4.25
N VAL A 102 -5.94 -10.38 -3.71
CA VAL A 102 -7.18 -11.09 -3.35
C VAL A 102 -7.02 -11.62 -1.94
N LEU A 103 -7.95 -11.31 -1.04
CA LEU A 103 -7.92 -11.83 0.33
C LEU A 103 -8.16 -13.33 0.33
N ARG A 104 -7.40 -14.06 1.16
CA ARG A 104 -7.61 -15.50 1.33
C ARG A 104 -8.93 -15.78 2.07
N PRO A 105 -9.60 -16.92 1.80
CA PRO A 105 -10.83 -17.29 2.50
C PRO A 105 -10.68 -17.44 4.02
N ASP A 106 -9.46 -17.67 4.51
CA ASP A 106 -9.12 -17.82 5.93
C ASP A 106 -8.51 -16.54 6.56
N SER A 107 -8.41 -15.44 5.81
CA SER A 107 -7.61 -14.26 6.18
C SER A 107 -8.00 -13.61 7.50
N LYS A 108 -7.11 -13.65 8.50
CA LYS A 108 -7.30 -12.99 9.82
C LYS A 108 -6.72 -11.58 9.92
N GLN A 109 -6.01 -11.14 8.89
CA GLN A 109 -5.35 -9.84 8.86
C GLN A 109 -5.42 -9.25 7.46
N PHE A 110 -5.81 -7.98 7.39
CA PHE A 110 -5.62 -7.16 6.21
C PHE A 110 -5.43 -5.69 6.61
N VAL A 111 -4.26 -5.14 6.32
CA VAL A 111 -3.93 -3.75 6.58
C VAL A 111 -3.51 -3.10 5.26
N ALA A 112 -4.28 -2.12 4.81
CA ALA A 112 -3.94 -1.28 3.68
C ALA A 112 -3.12 -0.08 4.16
N ILE A 113 -2.08 0.28 3.41
CA ILE A 113 -1.15 1.34 3.77
C ILE A 113 -1.05 2.34 2.62
N GLU A 114 -1.23 3.61 2.96
CA GLU A 114 -0.83 4.76 2.15
C GLU A 114 0.41 5.39 2.80
N ALA A 115 1.43 5.70 2.02
CA ALA A 115 2.59 6.46 2.44
C ALA A 115 2.54 7.88 1.88
N LYS A 116 2.83 8.86 2.73
CA LYS A 116 2.90 10.27 2.36
C LYS A 116 4.20 10.85 2.88
N MET A 117 5.06 11.32 1.99
CA MET A 117 6.22 12.13 2.36
C MET A 117 6.06 13.48 1.68
N PHE A 118 5.85 14.51 2.48
CA PHE A 118 5.74 15.89 2.01
C PHE A 118 4.49 16.20 1.16
N SER A 119 3.55 15.26 1.05
CA SER A 119 2.25 15.42 0.36
C SER A 119 1.05 15.17 1.31
N THR A 120 -0.11 15.76 1.00
CA THR A 120 -1.38 15.48 1.69
C THR A 120 -2.11 14.30 1.05
N LEU A 121 -3.16 13.80 1.68
CA LEU A 121 -4.14 12.94 0.99
C LEU A 121 -4.85 13.73 -0.12
N SER A 122 -5.25 13.05 -1.19
CA SER A 122 -6.09 13.68 -2.21
C SER A 122 -7.46 14.00 -1.63
N LYS A 123 -7.88 15.26 -1.77
CA LYS A 123 -9.17 15.77 -1.26
C LYS A 123 -10.40 15.21 -1.99
N GLY A 124 -10.21 14.57 -3.14
CA GLY A 124 -11.31 14.00 -3.93
C GLY A 124 -10.82 13.05 -5.02
N THR A 125 -11.75 12.26 -5.57
CA THR A 125 -11.54 11.53 -6.83
C THR A 125 -12.02 12.38 -8.02
N THR A 126 -11.59 12.02 -9.23
CA THR A 126 -11.91 12.74 -10.46
C THR A 126 -13.42 12.93 -10.67
N HIS A 127 -14.25 11.96 -10.22
CA HIS A 127 -15.69 11.95 -10.46
C HIS A 127 -16.53 12.16 -9.19
N ALA A 128 -15.91 12.17 -8.01
CA ALA A 128 -16.58 12.44 -6.74
C ALA A 128 -15.72 13.38 -5.87
N PRO A 129 -15.88 14.71 -6.04
CA PRO A 129 -15.05 15.71 -5.35
C PRO A 129 -15.17 15.69 -3.82
N ASN A 130 -16.28 15.16 -3.29
CA ASN A 130 -16.53 15.01 -1.86
C ASN A 130 -16.13 13.62 -1.33
N TYR A 131 -15.52 12.79 -2.18
CA TYR A 131 -15.11 11.44 -1.83
C TYR A 131 -13.58 11.41 -1.78
N ASP A 132 -13.06 11.61 -0.57
CA ASP A 132 -11.62 11.68 -0.36
C ASP A 132 -10.95 10.30 -0.54
N GLN A 133 -9.63 10.34 -0.68
CA GLN A 133 -8.82 9.14 -0.90
C GLN A 133 -8.98 8.09 0.22
N ALA A 134 -9.12 8.51 1.47
CA ALA A 134 -9.24 7.60 2.60
C ALA A 134 -10.58 6.86 2.55
N ALA A 135 -11.68 7.59 2.33
CA ALA A 135 -13.01 7.01 2.15
C ALA A 135 -13.05 6.00 1.00
N ARG A 136 -12.38 6.32 -0.12
CA ARG A 136 -12.23 5.39 -1.25
C ARG A 136 -11.53 4.11 -0.85
N ILE A 137 -10.37 4.22 -0.20
CA ILE A 137 -9.59 3.05 0.21
C ILE A 137 -10.43 2.18 1.15
N VAL A 138 -11.09 2.77 2.15
CA VAL A 138 -11.96 2.04 3.09
C VAL A 138 -13.09 1.31 2.37
N ALA A 139 -13.76 1.93 1.40
CA ALA A 139 -14.79 1.24 0.62
C ALA A 139 -14.22 0.10 -0.24
N CYS A 140 -13.01 0.25 -0.76
CA CYS A 140 -12.33 -0.81 -1.50
C CYS A 140 -11.90 -1.96 -0.59
N ILE A 141 -11.49 -1.67 0.64
CA ILE A 141 -11.25 -2.70 1.68
C ILE A 141 -12.53 -3.48 1.96
N ALA A 142 -13.64 -2.79 2.23
CA ALA A 142 -14.94 -3.41 2.47
C ALA A 142 -15.40 -4.26 1.27
N TRP A 143 -15.15 -3.76 0.05
CA TRP A 143 -15.41 -4.51 -1.18
C TRP A 143 -14.56 -5.79 -1.26
N ALA A 144 -13.26 -5.71 -0.98
CA ALA A 144 -12.37 -6.87 -0.99
C ALA A 144 -12.78 -7.94 0.03
N ILE A 145 -13.18 -7.52 1.23
CA ILE A 145 -13.74 -8.40 2.28
C ILE A 145 -15.00 -9.10 1.77
N LYS A 146 -15.93 -8.35 1.19
CA LYS A 146 -17.16 -8.91 0.61
C LYS A 146 -16.87 -9.92 -0.52
N GLN A 147 -15.92 -9.63 -1.40
CA GLN A 147 -15.53 -10.53 -2.49
C GLN A 147 -14.91 -11.85 -1.96
N ALA A 148 -14.30 -11.82 -0.79
CA ALA A 148 -13.80 -13.02 -0.11
C ALA A 148 -14.89 -13.77 0.69
N ASN A 149 -16.15 -13.31 0.64
CA ASN A 149 -17.26 -13.84 1.44
C ASN A 149 -16.98 -13.82 2.95
N ARG A 150 -16.41 -12.69 3.42
CA ARG A 150 -16.02 -12.44 4.81
C ARG A 150 -16.77 -11.21 5.36
N THR A 151 -16.73 -11.01 6.66
CA THR A 151 -17.14 -9.77 7.34
C THR A 151 -15.95 -9.12 8.05
N ALA A 152 -16.12 -7.89 8.54
CA ALA A 152 -15.04 -7.18 9.25
C ALA A 152 -14.67 -7.88 10.58
N GLU A 153 -15.65 -8.49 11.24
CA GLU A 153 -15.50 -9.21 12.50
C GLU A 153 -14.66 -10.50 12.37
N ASP A 154 -14.50 -11.01 11.16
CA ASP A 154 -13.67 -12.19 10.92
C ASP A 154 -12.16 -11.93 11.06
N PHE A 155 -11.75 -10.66 11.10
CA PHE A 155 -10.37 -10.21 11.15
C PHE A 155 -9.95 -9.82 12.57
N GLU A 156 -8.80 -10.33 13.00
CA GLU A 156 -8.15 -9.92 14.26
C GLU A 156 -7.40 -8.59 14.08
N SER A 157 -6.98 -8.28 12.85
CA SER A 157 -6.28 -7.04 12.51
C SER A 157 -6.76 -6.54 11.14
N LEU A 158 -7.59 -5.51 11.16
CA LEU A 158 -8.13 -4.87 9.96
C LEU A 158 -7.92 -3.36 10.07
N GLY A 159 -7.35 -2.74 9.04
CA GLY A 159 -7.17 -1.29 9.09
C GLY A 159 -6.69 -0.64 7.81
N PHE A 160 -6.89 0.67 7.75
CA PHE A 160 -6.24 1.57 6.81
C PHE A 160 -5.32 2.50 7.59
N TYR A 161 -4.03 2.54 7.24
CA TYR A 161 -3.04 3.37 7.89
C TYR A 161 -2.37 4.30 6.89
N VAL A 162 -2.21 5.56 7.30
CA VAL A 162 -1.40 6.55 6.60
C VAL A 162 -0.07 6.68 7.34
N PHE A 163 1.03 6.40 6.64
CA PHE A 163 2.39 6.55 7.16
C PHE A 163 2.99 7.84 6.63
N ALA A 164 3.48 8.68 7.53
CA ALA A 164 4.13 9.93 7.19
C ALA A 164 5.23 10.28 8.20
N PRO A 165 6.20 11.12 7.83
CA PRO A 165 7.12 11.75 8.77
C PRO A 165 6.41 12.35 9.99
N GLY A 166 6.96 12.10 11.18
CA GLY A 166 6.33 12.49 12.44
C GLY A 166 6.12 14.00 12.58
N ASP A 167 6.97 14.82 11.98
CA ASP A 167 6.81 16.27 11.95
C ASP A 167 5.58 16.71 11.13
N GLN A 168 5.24 16.02 10.04
CA GLN A 168 4.02 16.29 9.27
C GLN A 168 2.76 15.90 10.05
N ILE A 169 2.80 14.75 10.73
CA ILE A 169 1.69 14.30 11.58
C ILE A 169 1.45 15.32 12.70
N ASN A 170 2.52 15.73 13.39
CA ASN A 170 2.45 16.70 14.49
C ASN A 170 1.96 18.09 14.05
N ARG A 171 2.17 18.46 12.78
CA ARG A 171 1.65 19.71 12.20
C ARG A 171 0.18 19.64 11.78
N GLY A 172 -0.48 18.48 11.92
CA GLY A 172 -1.88 18.31 11.56
C GLY A 172 -2.14 18.34 10.05
N VAL A 173 -1.14 17.99 9.22
CA VAL A 173 -1.22 18.02 7.74
C VAL A 173 -2.37 17.16 7.20
N PHE A 174 -2.80 16.16 7.96
CA PHE A 174 -3.87 15.21 7.60
C PHE A 174 -5.17 15.40 8.39
N SER A 175 -5.31 16.50 9.15
CA SER A 175 -6.48 16.74 10.03
C SER A 175 -7.65 17.44 9.35
N SER A 176 -7.54 17.77 8.06
CA SER A 176 -8.52 18.50 7.27
C SER A 176 -9.46 17.60 6.47
#